data_AF-A0A5N5K3Q3-F1
#
_entry.id   AF-A0A5N5K3Q3-F1
#
_cell.length_a   1.000
_cell.length_b   1.000
_cell.length_c   1.000
_cell.angle_alpha   90.00
_cell.angle_beta   90.00
_cell.angle_gamma   90.00
#
_symmetry.space_group_name_H-M   'P 1'
#
loop_
_entity.id
_entity.type
_entity.pdbx_description
1 polymer ?
#
loop_
_entity_poly.entity_id
_entity_poly.type
_entity_poly.pdbx_seq_one_letter_code
_entity_poly.pdbx_strand_id
1 'polypeptide(L)'
;MKAIRPTGKPRASHPRVKAQLRAHAVYMYKLRRELEPAHCRLVHESRLAPSFVLRRVGLEAARLSAFNRRGIITCWEITAAMQQLSHRRNAIPMDGA
;
A
#
# COMPACT_ATOMS: atom_id res chain seq x y z
N MET A 1 -31.16 -15.66 -11.53
CA MET A 1 -31.21 -14.48 -10.63
C MET A 1 -30.58 -13.29 -11.37
N LYS A 2 -31.33 -12.23 -11.67
CA LYS A 2 -30.81 -11.05 -12.40
C LYS A 2 -30.23 -10.05 -11.40
N ALA A 3 -28.97 -9.67 -11.59
CA ALA A 3 -28.29 -8.70 -10.73
C ALA A 3 -28.93 -7.31 -10.86
N ILE A 4 -29.47 -6.79 -9.76
CA ILE A 4 -30.02 -5.44 -9.66
C ILE A 4 -28.85 -4.46 -9.71
N ARG A 5 -28.70 -3.72 -10.82
CA ARG A 5 -27.70 -2.66 -10.94
C ARG A 5 -28.22 -1.42 -10.21
N PRO A 6 -27.45 -0.83 -9.29
CA PRO A 6 -27.87 0.40 -8.62
C PRO A 6 -28.01 1.53 -9.65
N THR A 7 -29.21 2.10 -9.74
CA THR A 7 -29.62 3.16 -10.67
C THR A 7 -29.16 4.57 -10.26
N GLY A 8 -28.04 4.66 -9.54
CA GLY A 8 -27.44 5.93 -9.15
C GLY A 8 -26.56 6.47 -10.26
N LYS A 9 -26.75 7.74 -10.67
CA LYS A 9 -25.78 8.44 -11.52
C LYS A 9 -24.40 8.33 -10.86
N PRO A 10 -23.35 7.84 -11.55
CA PRO A 10 -22.03 7.75 -10.95
C PRO A 10 -21.59 9.16 -10.57
N ARG A 11 -21.38 9.42 -9.28
CA ARG A 11 -20.77 10.69 -8.84
C ARG A 11 -19.46 10.82 -9.61
N ALA A 12 -19.35 11.83 -10.47
CA ALA A 12 -18.14 12.06 -11.25
C ALA A 12 -16.99 12.28 -10.27
N SER A 13 -16.10 11.30 -10.17
CA SER A 13 -14.91 11.44 -9.34
C SER A 13 -13.97 12.45 -9.98
N HIS A 14 -13.32 13.27 -9.15
CA HIS A 14 -12.36 14.28 -9.60
C HIS A 14 -11.33 13.62 -10.55
N PRO A 15 -10.95 14.26 -11.68
CA PRO A 15 -10.07 13.66 -12.69
C PRO A 15 -8.78 13.05 -12.12
N ARG A 16 -8.19 13.71 -11.11
CA ARG A 16 -7.02 13.23 -10.37
C ARG A 16 -7.26 11.90 -9.66
N VAL A 17 -8.42 11.74 -9.01
CA VAL A 17 -8.80 10.51 -8.30
C VAL A 17 -9.05 9.39 -9.31
N LYS A 18 -9.69 9.70 -10.44
CA LYS A 18 -9.90 8.74 -11.53
C LYS A 18 -8.58 8.26 -12.14
N ALA A 19 -7.62 9.16 -12.35
CA ALA A 19 -6.29 8.81 -12.84
C ALA A 19 -5.52 7.92 -11.84
N GLN A 20 -5.58 8.24 -10.55
CA GLN A 20 -4.98 7.42 -9.49
C GLN A 20 -5.58 6.01 -9.43
N LEU A 21 -6.90 5.89 -9.51
CA LEU A 21 -7.58 4.60 -9.55
C LEU A 21 -7.17 3.76 -10.77
N ARG A 22 -7.05 4.39 -11.94
CA ARG A 22 -6.56 3.73 -13.16
C ARG A 22 -5.12 3.25 -13.02
N ALA A 23 -4.23 4.11 -12.54
CA ALA A 23 -2.83 3.75 -12.32
C ALA A 23 -2.69 2.58 -11.33
N HIS A 24 -3.46 2.62 -10.23
CA HIS A 24 -3.51 1.54 -9.25
C HIS A 24 -4.03 0.23 -9.84
N ALA A 25 -5.10 0.28 -10.64
CA ALA A 25 -5.64 -0.91 -11.30
C ALA A 25 -4.64 -1.52 -12.30
N VAL A 26 -3.93 -0.69 -13.08
CA VAL A 26 -2.88 -1.15 -14.00
C VAL A 26 -1.72 -1.79 -13.23
N TYR A 27 -1.29 -1.18 -12.13
CA TYR A 27 -0.26 -1.74 -11.27
C TYR A 27 -0.66 -3.12 -10.73
N MET A 28 -1.87 -3.25 -10.18
CA MET A 28 -2.39 -4.53 -9.67
C MET A 28 -2.48 -5.60 -10.76
N TYR A 29 -2.86 -5.22 -11.98
CA TYR A 29 -2.88 -6.14 -13.11
C TYR A 29 -1.48 -6.66 -13.46
N LYS A 30 -0.49 -5.76 -13.56
CA LYS A 30 0.91 -6.15 -13.84
C LYS A 30 1.48 -7.04 -12.73
N LEU A 31 1.25 -6.66 -11.48
CA LEU A 31 1.66 -7.41 -10.30
C LEU A 31 1.11 -8.86 -10.33
N ARG A 32 -0.19 -9.02 -10.59
CA ARG A 32 -0.82 -10.34 -10.72
C ARG A 32 -0.29 -11.17 -11.89
N ARG A 33 0.22 -10.52 -12.94
CA ARG A 33 0.75 -11.21 -14.11
C ARG A 33 2.19 -11.68 -13.92
N GLU A 34 2.96 -10.97 -13.11
CA GLU A 34 4.39 -11.23 -12.88
C GLU A 34 4.65 -12.12 -11.65
N LEU A 35 3.68 -12.25 -10.75
CA LEU A 35 3.79 -13.08 -9.54
C LEU A 35 2.89 -14.32 -9.61
N GLU A 36 3.44 -15.47 -9.23
CA GLU A 36 2.67 -16.72 -9.04
C GLU A 36 1.51 -16.49 -8.03
N PRO A 37 0.26 -16.78 -8.39
CA PRO A 37 -0.91 -16.47 -7.56
C PRO A 37 -0.88 -17.17 -6.20
N ALA A 38 -0.15 -18.28 -6.07
CA ALA A 38 0.08 -18.99 -4.81
C ALA A 38 0.83 -18.15 -3.76
N HIS A 39 1.61 -17.16 -4.18
CA HIS A 39 2.45 -16.33 -3.29
C HIS A 39 1.84 -14.94 -3.01
N CYS A 40 0.73 -14.59 -3.65
CA CYS A 40 0.11 -13.27 -3.54
C CYS A 40 -1.32 -13.34 -2.98
N ARG A 41 -1.45 -13.20 -1.66
CA ARG A 41 -2.76 -12.95 -1.04
C ARG A 41 -3.08 -11.46 -1.12
N LEU A 42 -4.01 -11.08 -2.00
CA LEU A 42 -4.57 -9.74 -1.96
C LEU A 42 -5.25 -9.52 -0.62
N VAL A 43 -4.75 -8.53 0.10
CA VAL A 43 -5.37 -8.05 1.33
C VAL A 43 -6.63 -7.28 0.90
N HIS A 44 -7.72 -8.01 0.67
CA HIS A 44 -9.06 -7.44 0.46
C HIS A 44 -9.61 -6.80 1.74
N GLU A 45 -8.96 -7.08 2.88
CA GLU A 45 -9.39 -6.61 4.17
C GLU A 45 -8.70 -5.31 4.56
N SER A 46 -9.52 -4.27 4.67
CA SER A 46 -9.20 -2.95 5.20
C SER A 46 -8.67 -1.93 4.18
N ARG A 47 -9.56 -0.98 3.84
CA ARG A 47 -9.18 0.34 3.28
C ARG A 47 -8.14 1.08 4.15
N LEU A 48 -7.95 0.64 5.39
CA LEU A 48 -6.96 1.20 6.31
C LEU A 48 -5.59 0.55 6.15
N ALA A 49 -5.45 -0.62 5.51
CA ALA A 49 -4.14 -1.27 5.33
C ALA A 49 -3.18 -0.43 4.48
N PRO A 50 -3.58 0.13 3.30
CA PRO A 50 -2.73 1.05 2.56
C PRO A 50 -2.38 2.30 3.38
N SER A 51 -3.36 2.85 4.11
CA SER A 51 -3.18 4.04 4.94
C SER A 51 -2.24 3.80 6.12
N PHE A 52 -2.31 2.61 6.72
CA PHE A 52 -1.46 2.16 7.83
C PHE A 52 -0.03 1.93 7.36
N VAL A 53 0.16 1.28 6.21
CA VAL A 53 1.48 1.08 5.60
C VAL A 53 2.11 2.42 5.24
N LEU A 54 1.37 3.31 4.58
CA LEU A 54 1.83 4.67 4.25
C LEU A 54 2.22 5.45 5.51
N ARG A 55 1.41 5.39 6.57
CA ARG A 55 1.69 6.08 7.84
C ARG A 55 2.92 5.51 8.55
N ARG A 56 3.05 4.19 8.64
CA ARG A 56 4.21 3.50 9.26
C ARG A 56 5.50 3.79 8.50
N VAL A 57 5.50 3.61 7.19
CA VAL A 57 6.67 3.87 6.33
C VAL A 57 7.02 5.35 6.35
N GLY A 58 6.03 6.24 6.25
CA GLY A 58 6.27 7.68 6.30
C GLY A 58 6.85 8.16 7.62
N LEU A 59 6.35 7.66 8.75
CA LEU A 59 6.89 8.00 10.07
C LEU A 59 8.32 7.51 10.26
N GLU A 60 8.61 6.29 9.82
CA GLU A 60 9.96 5.74 9.92
C GLU A 60 10.94 6.43 8.96
N ALA A 61 10.50 6.76 7.75
CA ALA A 61 11.30 7.54 6.80
C ALA A 61 11.58 8.96 7.32
N ALA A 62 10.60 9.61 7.97
CA ALA A 62 10.80 10.89 8.63
C ALA A 62 11.81 10.78 9.79
N ARG A 63 11.72 9.71 10.60
CA ARG A 63 12.69 9.42 11.66
C ARG A 63 14.11 9.25 11.13
N LEU A 64 14.27 8.52 10.02
CA LEU A 64 15.57 8.33 9.35
C LEU A 64 16.11 9.63 8.75
N SER A 65 15.25 10.44 8.13
CA SER A 65 15.65 11.76 7.60
C SER A 65 16.12 12.69 8.72
N ALA A 66 15.41 12.70 9.84
CA ALA A 66 15.78 13.49 11.02
C ALA A 66 17.11 13.00 11.62
N PHE A 67 17.29 11.68 11.76
CA PHE A 67 18.54 11.08 12.25
C PHE A 67 19.73 11.46 11.38
N ASN A 68 19.54 11.43 10.05
CA ASN A 68 20.55 11.81 9.08
C ASN A 68 20.70 13.33 8.90
N ARG A 69 19.97 14.16 9.66
CA ARG A 69 19.96 15.63 9.60
C ARG A 69 19.71 16.19 8.18
N ARG A 70 18.94 15.47 7.36
CA ARG A 70 18.70 15.85 5.96
C ARG A 70 17.58 16.87 5.80
N GLY A 71 16.58 16.85 6.69
CA GLY A 71 15.40 17.72 6.61
C GLY A 71 14.49 17.44 5.40
N ILE A 72 14.82 16.45 4.58
CA ILE A 72 14.10 16.04 3.37
C ILE A 72 14.00 14.52 3.37
N ILE A 73 12.81 13.98 3.04
CA ILE A 73 12.60 12.55 2.86
C ILE A 73 12.85 12.21 1.39
N THR A 74 13.83 11.35 1.12
CA THR A 74 14.18 10.86 -0.21
C THR A 74 13.77 9.39 -0.38
N CYS A 75 13.93 8.86 -1.60
CA CYS A 75 13.69 7.44 -1.88
C CYS A 75 14.54 6.52 -1.00
N TRP A 76 15.71 6.97 -0.55
CA TRP A 76 16.59 6.19 0.33
C TRP A 76 15.95 5.96 1.70
N GLU A 77 15.42 7.00 2.33
CA GLU A 77 14.75 6.87 3.64
C GLU A 77 13.50 6.00 3.52
N ILE A 78 12.74 6.11 2.42
CA ILE A 78 11.56 5.27 2.17
C ILE A 78 11.97 3.80 2.02
N THR A 79 13.02 3.51 1.25
CA THR A 79 13.49 2.14 1.01
C THR A 79 14.03 1.51 2.30
N ALA A 80 14.85 2.24 3.05
CA ALA A 80 15.37 1.80 4.34
C ALA A 80 14.25 1.58 5.37
N ALA A 81 13.26 2.48 5.43
CA ALA A 81 12.09 2.32 6.29
C ALA A 81 11.29 1.05 5.95
N MET A 82 11.05 0.77 4.67
CA MET A 82 10.37 -0.45 4.23
C MET A 82 11.14 -1.71 4.62
N GLN A 83 12.47 -1.73 4.46
CA GLN A 83 13.32 -2.85 4.87
C GLN A 83 13.30 -3.08 6.38
N GLN A 84 13.38 -2.00 7.18
CA GLN A 84 13.32 -2.14 8.64
C GLN A 84 11.96 -2.65 9.12
N LEU A 85 10.86 -2.20 8.51
CA LEU A 85 9.52 -2.63 8.85
C LEU A 85 9.23 -4.07 8.40
N SER A 86 9.77 -4.51 7.26
CA SER A 86 9.63 -5.89 6.80
C SER A 86 10.43 -6.86 7.70
N HIS A 87 11.65 -6.49 8.10
CA HIS A 87 12.45 -7.31 9.02
C HIS A 87 11.88 -7.38 10.43
N ARG A 88 11.31 -6.29 10.96
CA ARG A 88 10.64 -6.32 12.28
C ARG A 88 9.43 -7.27 12.30
N ARG A 89 8.74 -7.45 11.18
CA ARG A 89 7.64 -8.42 11.07
C ARG A 89 8.13 -9.87 11.15
N ASN A 90 9.33 -10.14 10.65
CA ASN A 90 9.93 -11.48 10.65
C ASN A 90 10.68 -11.81 11.96
N ALA A 91 10.88 -10.82 12.83
CA ALA A 91 11.56 -10.99 14.12
C ALA A 91 10.60 -11.30 15.28
N ILE A 92 9.29 -11.25 15.06
CA ILE A 92 8.29 -11.66 16.05
C ILE A 92 7.90 -13.10 15.70
N PRO A 93 8.27 -14.11 16.51
CA PRO A 93 7.76 -15.46 16.32
C PRO A 93 6.23 -15.40 16.45
N MET A 94 5.55 -15.88 15.42
CA MET A 94 4.09 -16.07 15.44
C MET A 94 3.77 -17.33 16.26
N ASP A 95 4.17 -17.36 17.53
CA ASP A 95 3.66 -18.35 18.49
C ASP A 95 2.43 -17.74 19.16
N GLY A 96 1.26 -18.22 18.77
CA GLY A 96 0.00 -17.91 19.45
C GLY A 96 -1.23 -17.89 18.57
N ALA A 97 -1.63 -19.06 18.05
CA ALA A 97 -3.01 -19.58 18.02
C ALA A 97 -3.09 -20.79 17.07
#